data_AF-A0A401QI30-F1
#
_entry.id   AF-A0A401QI30-F1
#
_cell.length_a   1.000
_cell.length_b   1.000
_cell.length_c   1.000
_cell.angle_alpha   90.00
_cell.angle_beta   90.00
_cell.angle_gamma   90.00
#
_symmetry.space_group_name_H-M   'P 1'
#
loop_
_entity.id
_entity.type
_entity.pdbx_description
1 polymer ?
#
loop_
_entity_poly.entity_id
_entity_poly.type
_entity_poly.pdbx_seq_one_letter_code
_entity_poly.pdbx_strand_id
1 'polypeptide(L)'
;NNPGHPPPTLKEMIRTAAEISDGMAYLNAKKFVHRDLAARNCMVGEDYTVKIGDFGMTRDIYETDYYRKGGKGLLPVRWMAPESLKDGVFTAHSDVW
;
A
#
# COMPACT_ATOMS: atom_id res chain seq x y z
N ASN A 1 17.88 10.04 11.72
CA ASN A 1 18.92 10.19 10.67
C ASN A 1 20.08 9.28 11.01
N ASN A 2 20.21 8.15 10.29
CA ASN A 2 21.20 7.11 10.58
C ASN A 2 22.47 7.38 9.73
N PRO A 3 23.62 7.78 10.31
CA PRO A 3 24.67 8.48 9.57
C PRO A 3 25.75 7.57 8.95
N GLY A 4 25.41 6.38 8.43
CA GLY A 4 26.46 5.46 7.96
C GLY A 4 26.09 4.40 6.94
N HIS A 5 24.82 4.21 6.58
CA HIS A 5 24.48 3.28 5.52
C HIS A 5 24.55 3.98 4.17
N PRO A 6 25.30 3.44 3.18
CA PRO A 6 25.17 3.92 1.83
C PRO A 6 23.71 3.79 1.37
N PRO A 7 23.24 4.64 0.46
CA PRO A 7 21.96 4.43 -0.19
C PRO A 7 21.88 2.99 -0.74
N PRO A 8 20.69 2.36 -0.72
CA PRO A 8 20.53 1.03 -1.28
C PRO A 8 20.96 1.01 -2.74
N THR A 9 21.52 -0.10 -3.18
CA THR A 9 21.80 -0.35 -4.59
C THR A 9 20.50 -0.44 -5.38
N LEU A 10 20.57 -0.23 -6.70
CA LEU A 10 19.42 -0.43 -7.58
C LEU A 10 18.82 -1.85 -7.44
N LYS A 11 19.68 -2.85 -7.25
CA LYS A 11 19.26 -4.24 -7.06
C LYS A 11 18.43 -4.44 -5.79
N GLU A 12 18.83 -3.79 -4.68
CA GLU A 12 18.07 -3.82 -3.43
C GLU A 12 16.74 -3.09 -3.57
N MET A 13 16.73 -1.90 -4.21
CA MET A 13 15.49 -1.17 -4.48
C MET A 13 14.50 -1.98 -5.32
N ILE A 14 14.98 -2.65 -6.39
CA ILE A 14 14.14 -3.51 -7.24
C ILE A 14 13.60 -4.70 -6.45
N ARG A 15 14.43 -5.35 -5.62
CA ARG A 15 13.97 -6.46 -4.77
C ARG A 15 12.85 -6.00 -3.83
N THR A 16 13.06 -4.90 -3.11
CA THR A 16 12.05 -4.34 -2.20
C THR A 16 10.76 -3.99 -2.93
N ALA A 17 10.84 -3.34 -4.10
CA ALA A 17 9.66 -3.02 -4.90
C ALA A 17 8.92 -4.29 -5.38
N ALA A 18 9.66 -5.34 -5.77
CA ALA A 18 9.08 -6.61 -6.19
C ALA A 18 8.35 -7.32 -5.05
N GLU A 19 8.93 -7.36 -3.85
CA GLU A 19 8.30 -7.97 -2.66
C GLU A 19 7.03 -7.23 -2.24
N ILE A 20 7.05 -5.89 -2.27
CA ILE A 20 5.85 -5.06 -2.04
C ILE A 20 4.77 -5.37 -3.10
N SER A 21 5.16 -5.44 -4.37
CA SER A 21 4.24 -5.69 -5.48
C SER A 21 3.61 -7.08 -5.40
N ASP A 22 4.38 -8.10 -5.01
CA ASP A 22 3.88 -9.47 -4.81
C ASP A 22 2.86 -9.55 -3.67
N GLY A 23 3.16 -8.89 -2.52
CA GLY A 23 2.22 -8.78 -1.42
C GLY A 23 0.91 -8.08 -1.81
N MET A 24 0.99 -7.00 -2.58
CA MET A 24 -0.19 -6.28 -3.08
C MET A 24 -0.98 -7.09 -4.12
N ALA A 25 -0.29 -7.84 -4.97
CA ALA A 25 -0.93 -8.77 -5.91
C ALA A 25 -1.72 -9.85 -5.16
N TYR A 26 -1.17 -10.37 -4.06
CA TYR A 26 -1.89 -11.31 -3.19
C TYR A 26 -3.15 -10.69 -2.58
N LEU A 27 -3.08 -9.46 -2.03
CA LEU A 27 -4.25 -8.78 -1.47
C LEU A 27 -5.35 -8.57 -2.53
N ASN A 28 -4.97 -8.11 -3.72
CA ASN A 28 -5.89 -7.95 -4.85
C ASN A 28 -6.56 -9.28 -5.23
N ALA A 29 -5.78 -10.36 -5.35
CA ALA A 29 -6.32 -11.69 -5.64
C ALA A 29 -7.29 -12.20 -4.55
N LYS A 30 -7.13 -11.72 -3.32
CA LYS A 30 -8.04 -11.98 -2.19
C LYS A 30 -9.18 -10.96 -2.06
N LYS A 31 -9.36 -10.06 -3.03
CA LYS A 31 -10.39 -9.01 -3.04
C LYS A 31 -10.27 -8.04 -1.85
N PHE A 32 -9.05 -7.78 -1.40
CA PHE A 32 -8.76 -6.75 -0.41
C PHE A 32 -8.14 -5.51 -1.06
N VAL A 33 -8.60 -4.33 -0.64
CA VAL A 33 -7.97 -3.04 -0.94
C VAL A 33 -7.32 -2.51 0.32
N HIS A 34 -6.03 -2.19 0.25
CA HIS A 34 -5.21 -1.74 1.38
C HIS A 34 -5.57 -0.33 1.84
N ARG A 35 -5.73 0.62 0.89
CA ARG A 35 -6.15 2.02 1.10
C ARG A 35 -5.15 2.92 1.84
N ASP A 36 -3.99 2.40 2.20
CA ASP A 36 -2.93 3.15 2.89
C ASP A 36 -1.55 2.52 2.60
N LEU A 37 -1.30 2.13 1.35
CA LEU A 37 0.01 1.63 0.96
C LEU A 37 1.02 2.78 0.99
N ALA A 38 2.03 2.67 1.85
CA ALA A 38 3.13 3.61 1.94
C ALA A 38 4.34 2.94 2.58
N ALA A 39 5.54 3.50 2.37
CA ALA A 39 6.77 2.98 2.97
C ALA A 39 6.69 2.86 4.51
N ARG A 40 5.96 3.76 5.18
CA ARG A 40 5.71 3.69 6.64
C ARG A 40 4.95 2.45 7.10
N ASN A 41 4.19 1.83 6.19
CA ASN A 41 3.35 0.66 6.43
C ASN A 41 3.99 -0.62 5.86
N CYS A 42 5.27 -0.56 5.45
CA CYS A 42 6.06 -1.71 5.06
C CYS A 42 7.03 -2.07 6.19
N MET A 43 7.06 -3.34 6.59
CA MET A 43 7.98 -3.88 7.60
C MET A 43 9.18 -4.52 6.91
N VAL A 44 10.36 -4.40 7.51
CA VAL A 44 11.61 -4.99 7.01
C VAL A 44 12.10 -6.02 8.02
N GLY A 45 12.30 -7.26 7.58
CA GLY A 45 12.84 -8.36 8.38
C GLY A 45 14.36 -8.31 8.52
N GLU A 46 14.92 -9.17 9.37
CA GLU A 46 16.38 -9.30 9.58
C GLU A 46 17.12 -9.73 8.32
N ASP A 47 16.46 -10.48 7.44
CA ASP A 47 16.94 -10.95 6.14
C ASP A 47 16.72 -9.92 5.01
N TYR A 48 16.31 -8.69 5.36
CA TYR A 48 15.90 -7.62 4.44
C TYR A 48 14.64 -7.93 3.61
N THR A 49 13.89 -8.99 3.95
CA THR A 49 12.58 -9.25 3.32
C THR A 49 11.58 -8.17 3.74
N VAL A 50 10.85 -7.62 2.76
CA VAL A 50 9.81 -6.61 3.00
C VAL A 50 8.42 -7.24 3.02
N LYS A 51 7.60 -6.84 3.99
CA LYS A 51 6.20 -7.29 4.13
C LYS A 51 5.26 -6.10 4.27
N ILE A 52 4.11 -6.20 3.63
CA ILE A 52 3.02 -5.23 3.76
C ILE A 52 2.38 -5.37 5.15
N GLY A 53 2.18 -4.26 5.84
CA GLY A 53 1.59 -4.20 7.18
C GLY A 53 0.59 -3.05 7.33
N ASP A 54 0.09 -2.85 8.56
CA ASP A 54 -0.96 -1.89 8.91
C ASP A 54 -2.24 -1.98 8.05
N PHE A 55 -3.05 -2.98 8.38
CA PHE A 55 -4.34 -3.24 7.74
C PHE A 55 -5.51 -2.46 8.38
N GLY A 56 -5.23 -1.45 9.23
CA GLY A 56 -6.29 -0.72 9.95
C GLY A 56 -7.31 -0.03 9.03
N MET A 57 -6.90 0.27 7.80
CA MET A 57 -7.72 0.87 6.75
C MET A 57 -8.17 -0.13 5.68
N THR A 58 -7.69 -1.37 5.71
CA THR A 58 -8.00 -2.38 4.69
C THR A 58 -9.47 -2.77 4.70
N ARG A 59 -10.03 -3.00 3.52
CA ARG A 59 -11.43 -3.38 3.34
C ARG A 59 -11.55 -4.48 2.29
N ASP A 60 -12.46 -5.42 2.56
CA ASP A 60 -12.96 -6.38 1.59
C ASP A 60 -13.91 -5.67 0.61
N ILE A 61 -13.78 -5.96 -0.68
CA ILE A 61 -14.59 -5.40 -1.77
C ILE A 61 -15.35 -6.48 -2.56
N TYR A 62 -15.59 -7.65 -1.96
CA TYR A 62 -16.16 -8.83 -2.60
C TYR A 62 -17.40 -8.58 -3.47
N GLU A 63 -18.33 -7.73 -3.02
CA GLU A 63 -19.62 -7.54 -3.70
C GLU A 63 -19.64 -6.39 -4.73
N THR A 64 -18.77 -5.39 -4.62
CA THR A 64 -18.86 -4.15 -5.40
C THR A 64 -17.59 -3.79 -6.17
N ASP A 65 -16.49 -4.54 -6.03
CA ASP A 65 -15.16 -4.25 -6.59
C ASP A 65 -14.57 -2.87 -6.19
N TYR A 66 -15.26 -2.10 -5.36
CA TYR A 66 -14.80 -0.83 -4.80
C TYR A 66 -15.39 -0.58 -3.40
N TYR A 67 -14.66 0.20 -2.59
CA TYR A 67 -15.15 0.75 -1.32
C TYR A 67 -15.35 2.27 -1.43
N ARG A 68 -16.47 2.79 -0.90
CA ARG A 68 -16.73 4.24 -0.83
C ARG A 68 -16.74 4.70 0.63
N LYS A 69 -15.78 5.54 1.03
CA LYS A 69 -15.72 6.07 2.41
C LYS A 69 -16.73 7.22 2.58
N GLY A 70 -17.64 7.12 3.54
CA GLY A 70 -18.41 8.25 4.07
C GLY A 70 -17.75 8.86 5.31
N GLY A 71 -17.69 10.19 5.41
CA GLY A 71 -17.33 10.92 6.65
C GLY A 71 -15.93 11.55 6.72
N LYS A 72 -15.71 12.36 7.77
CA LYS A 72 -14.47 13.11 8.05
C LYS A 72 -13.50 12.27 8.86
N GLY A 73 -12.63 11.52 8.20
CA GLY A 73 -11.47 10.87 8.84
C GLY A 73 -10.17 11.37 8.24
N LEU A 74 -9.06 11.26 8.96
CA LEU A 74 -7.73 11.50 8.39
C LEU A 74 -7.49 10.53 7.22
N LEU A 75 -6.91 11.04 6.14
CA LEU A 75 -6.67 10.33 4.90
C LEU A 75 -5.23 10.59 4.42
N PRO A 76 -4.55 9.60 3.85
CA PRO A 76 -3.16 9.73 3.39
C PRO A 76 -3.09 10.42 2.02
N VAL A 77 -3.54 11.67 1.93
CA VAL A 77 -3.81 12.38 0.65
C VAL A 77 -2.66 12.40 -0.37
N ARG A 78 -1.40 12.26 0.07
CA ARG A 78 -0.22 12.21 -0.82
C ARG A 78 0.00 10.86 -1.50
N TRP A 79 -0.70 9.81 -1.06
CA TRP A 79 -0.66 8.43 -1.56
C TRP A 79 -2.02 7.99 -2.12
N MET A 80 -2.92 8.92 -2.42
CA MET A 80 -4.27 8.60 -2.88
C MET A 80 -4.42 8.89 -4.37
N ALA A 81 -5.09 7.98 -5.07
CA ALA A 81 -5.49 8.18 -6.44
C ALA A 81 -6.52 9.33 -6.60
N PRO A 82 -6.62 9.96 -7.78
CA PRO A 82 -7.51 11.09 -8.02
C PRO A 82 -8.98 10.77 -7.71
N GLU A 83 -9.47 9.58 -8.06
CA GLU A 83 -10.81 9.10 -7.77
C GLU A 83 -11.04 8.86 -6.27
N SER A 84 -10.00 8.45 -5.54
CA SER A 84 -10.04 8.32 -4.09
C SER A 84 -10.13 9.68 -3.40
N LEU A 85 -9.44 10.69 -3.93
CA LEU A 85 -9.49 12.07 -3.43
C LEU A 85 -10.83 12.73 -3.72
N LYS A 86 -11.35 12.57 -4.93
CA LYS A 86 -12.55 13.25 -5.41
C LYS A 86 -13.84 12.61 -4.89
N ASP A 87 -13.95 11.29 -5.04
CA ASP A 87 -15.21 10.56 -4.88
C ASP A 87 -15.18 9.59 -3.69
N GLY A 88 -14.02 9.46 -3.02
CA GLY A 88 -13.82 8.53 -1.92
C GLY A 88 -13.81 7.07 -2.35
N VAL A 89 -13.53 6.80 -3.63
CA VAL A 89 -13.54 5.48 -4.25
C VAL A 89 -12.18 4.81 -4.08
N PHE A 90 -12.18 3.59 -3.55
CA PHE A 90 -10.99 2.78 -3.35
C PHE A 90 -11.15 1.44 -4.08
N THR A 91 -10.16 1.09 -4.90
CA THR A 91 -10.08 -0.13 -5.71
C THR A 91 -8.66 -0.67 -5.70
N ALA A 92 -8.45 -1.85 -6.28
CA ALA A 92 -7.10 -2.37 -6.53
C ALA A 92 -6.25 -1.41 -7.39
N HIS A 93 -6.85 -0.63 -8.30
CA HIS A 93 -6.14 0.35 -9.12
C HIS A 93 -5.69 1.56 -8.29
N SER A 94 -6.49 1.97 -7.31
CA SER A 94 -6.09 3.06 -6.40
C SER A 94 -4.97 2.65 -5.44
N ASP A 95 -4.78 1.35 -5.21
CA ASP A 95 -3.63 0.82 -4.46
C ASP A 95 -2.34 0.76 -5.31
N VAL A 96 -2.45 0.83 -6.65
CA VAL A 96 -1.32 0.87 -7.59
C VAL A 96 -0.77 2.30 -7.77
N TRP A 97 -1.61 3.31 -7.54
CA TRP A 97 -1.28 4.74 -7.66
C TRP A 97 -0.23 5.19 -6.64
#